data_AF-A0AAX6H566-F1
#
_entry.id   AF-A0AAX6H566-F1
#
_cell.length_a   1.000
_cell.length_b   1.000
_cell.length_c   1.000
_cell.angle_alpha   90.00
_cell.angle_beta   90.00
_cell.angle_gamma   90.00
#
_symmetry.space_group_name_H-M   'P 1'
#
loop_
_entity.id
_entity.type
_entity.pdbx_description
1 polymer ?
#
loop_
_entity_poly.entity_id
_entity_poly.type
_entity_poly.pdbx_seq_one_letter_code
_entity_poly.pdbx_strand_id
1 'polypeptide(L)'
;MDDEESDEEERPPKLKNWQIRRLAHALKIGRRKTSIKSLAAELGLDRPFVLELLRDPPPYLLLMCASLPDKIVETPSEPESEPVESLPIITEDVAEAALTDDIDESKPKVQEPAHVMQTRWSMQKRIKKVHLETLERVYSRTKRPTNAMVSSIVHVTNLPWKRVVKWFEDKRLEDGIPDQRVRYRRPMPNTVSAN
;
A
#
# COMPACT_ATOMS: atom_id res chain seq x y z
N MET A 1 32.16 -47.16 -22.23
CA MET A 1 31.39 -45.91 -22.36
C MET A 1 31.34 -45.38 -20.95
N ASP A 2 32.27 -44.50 -20.64
CA ASP A 2 32.40 -43.84 -19.34
C ASP A 2 31.85 -42.43 -19.53
N ASP A 3 30.57 -42.26 -19.24
CA ASP A 3 29.93 -40.96 -19.08
C ASP A 3 30.08 -40.55 -17.61
N GLU A 4 31.20 -39.92 -17.29
CA GLU A 4 31.41 -39.24 -16.01
C GLU A 4 30.87 -37.81 -16.18
N GLU A 5 29.54 -37.68 -16.04
CA GLU A 5 28.84 -36.40 -15.99
C GLU A 5 29.30 -35.66 -14.73
N SER A 6 30.27 -34.77 -14.93
CA SER A 6 30.82 -33.87 -13.93
C SER A 6 29.70 -33.02 -13.32
N ASP A 7 29.18 -33.46 -12.18
CA ASP A 7 28.37 -32.65 -11.26
C ASP A 7 29.15 -31.37 -10.92
N GLU A 8 28.91 -30.31 -11.68
CA GLU A 8 29.24 -28.94 -11.30
C GLU A 8 28.36 -28.59 -10.10
N GLU A 9 28.76 -29.04 -8.91
CA GLU A 9 28.26 -28.51 -7.64
C GLU A 9 28.43 -26.99 -7.69
N GLU A 10 27.31 -26.30 -7.91
CA GLU A 10 27.18 -24.85 -7.95
C GLU A 10 27.54 -24.31 -6.55
N ARG A 11 28.84 -24.22 -6.27
CA ARG A 11 29.35 -23.89 -4.94
C ARG A 11 28.78 -22.54 -4.55
N PRO A 12 28.05 -22.45 -3.42
CA PRO A 12 27.43 -21.21 -3.03
C PRO A 12 28.52 -20.14 -2.85
N PRO A 13 28.26 -18.90 -3.31
CA PRO A 13 29.21 -17.82 -3.20
C PRO A 13 29.64 -17.65 -1.73
N LYS A 14 30.95 -17.63 -1.48
CA LYS A 14 31.49 -17.44 -0.13
C LYS A 14 31.08 -16.07 0.41
N LEU A 15 30.17 -16.07 1.37
CA LEU A 15 29.68 -14.85 2.02
C LEU A 15 30.72 -14.26 2.96
N LYS A 16 30.89 -12.94 2.91
CA LYS A 16 31.72 -12.18 3.85
C LYS A 16 31.04 -12.13 5.23
N ASN A 17 31.82 -12.07 6.30
CA ASN A 17 31.31 -12.05 7.68
C ASN A 17 30.23 -10.98 7.95
N TRP A 18 30.38 -9.78 7.38
CA TRP A 18 29.38 -8.72 7.54
C TRP A 18 28.06 -9.04 6.82
N GLN A 19 28.11 -9.74 5.67
CA GLN A 19 26.92 -10.18 4.96
C GLN A 19 26.16 -11.19 5.81
N ILE A 20 26.88 -12.14 6.43
CA ILE A 20 26.27 -13.14 7.30
C ILE A 20 25.63 -12.47 8.53
N ARG A 21 26.30 -11.49 9.16
CA ARG A 21 25.70 -10.73 10.28
C ARG A 21 24.44 -9.98 9.85
N ARG A 22 24.48 -9.32 8.70
CA ARG A 22 23.32 -8.60 8.14
C ARG A 22 22.16 -9.55 7.82
N LEU A 23 22.46 -10.72 7.28
CA LEU A 23 21.47 -11.78 7.02
C LEU A 23 20.89 -12.37 8.31
N ALA A 24 21.70 -12.57 9.36
CA ALA A 24 21.23 -13.04 10.66
C ALA A 24 20.24 -12.03 11.29
N HIS A 25 20.52 -10.72 11.21
CA HIS A 25 19.57 -9.69 11.62
C HIS A 25 18.27 -9.73 10.78
N ALA A 26 18.39 -9.91 9.47
CA ALA A 26 17.23 -10.05 8.59
C ALA A 26 16.40 -11.30 8.95
N LEU A 27 17.04 -12.40 9.34
CA LEU A 27 16.37 -13.61 9.79
C LEU A 27 15.64 -13.39 11.13
N LYS A 28 16.27 -12.66 12.07
CA LYS A 28 15.66 -12.27 13.36
C LYS A 28 14.40 -11.42 13.18
N ILE A 29 14.44 -10.47 12.24
CA ILE A 29 13.28 -9.63 11.87
C ILE A 29 12.20 -10.48 11.16
N GLY A 30 12.64 -11.44 10.35
CA GLY A 30 11.81 -12.41 9.64
C GLY A 30 11.51 -12.03 8.20
N ARG A 31 11.48 -13.05 7.32
CA ARG A 31 11.32 -12.93 5.85
C ARG A 31 10.15 -12.03 5.40
N ARG A 32 9.03 -12.05 6.13
CA ARG A 32 7.82 -11.28 5.76
C ARG A 32 7.96 -9.78 6.03
N LYS A 33 8.84 -9.41 6.96
CA LYS A 33 9.10 -8.02 7.36
C LYS A 33 10.31 -7.44 6.63
N THR A 34 11.20 -8.28 6.09
CA THR A 34 12.38 -7.84 5.36
C THR A 34 12.09 -7.60 3.88
N SER A 35 12.49 -6.43 3.38
CA SER A 35 12.47 -6.15 1.93
C SER A 35 13.62 -6.87 1.25
N ILE A 36 13.35 -8.03 0.66
CA ILE A 36 14.35 -8.87 -0.03
C ILE A 36 15.07 -8.08 -1.13
N LYS A 37 14.37 -7.17 -1.82
CA LYS A 37 14.97 -6.31 -2.87
C LYS A 37 16.03 -5.36 -2.29
N SER A 38 15.76 -4.74 -1.14
CA SER A 38 16.74 -3.85 -0.47
C SER A 38 17.91 -4.64 0.06
N LEU A 39 17.61 -5.75 0.75
CA LEU A 39 18.63 -6.61 1.35
C LEU A 39 19.60 -7.17 0.31
N ALA A 40 19.10 -7.61 -0.84
CA ALA A 40 19.95 -8.09 -1.94
C ALA A 40 20.86 -6.98 -2.49
N ALA A 41 20.33 -5.77 -2.67
CA ALA A 41 21.12 -4.62 -3.12
C ALA A 41 22.19 -4.21 -2.10
N GLU A 42 21.86 -4.21 -0.81
CA GLU A 42 22.81 -3.93 0.29
C GLU A 42 23.93 -4.97 0.36
N LEU A 43 23.59 -6.25 0.18
CA LEU A 43 24.54 -7.35 0.24
C LEU A 43 25.35 -7.51 -1.05
N GLY A 44 24.91 -6.93 -2.18
CA GLY A 44 25.48 -7.17 -3.50
C GLY A 44 25.31 -8.62 -3.96
N LEU A 45 24.20 -9.25 -3.58
CA LEU A 45 23.87 -10.65 -3.91
C LEU A 45 22.63 -10.68 -4.81
N ASP A 46 22.44 -11.78 -5.53
CA ASP A 46 21.23 -11.94 -6.33
C ASP A 46 20.00 -12.13 -5.44
N ARG A 47 18.88 -11.54 -5.87
CA ARG A 47 17.62 -11.53 -5.11
C ARG A 47 17.09 -12.94 -4.81
N PRO A 48 17.01 -13.90 -5.77
CA PRO A 48 16.62 -15.27 -5.48
C PRO A 48 17.56 -15.95 -4.48
N PHE A 49 18.87 -15.76 -4.57
CA PHE A 49 19.83 -16.36 -3.64
C PHE A 49 19.58 -15.91 -2.19
N VAL A 50 19.34 -14.61 -1.97
CA VAL A 50 18.99 -14.09 -0.64
C VAL A 50 17.63 -14.62 -0.16
N LEU A 51 16.67 -14.80 -1.08
CA LEU A 51 15.35 -15.34 -0.74
C LEU A 51 15.44 -16.80 -0.30
N GLU A 52 16.26 -17.60 -0.98
CA GLU A 52 16.52 -19.00 -0.66
C GLU A 52 17.17 -19.12 0.72
N LEU A 53 18.21 -18.33 0.99
CA LEU A 53 18.92 -18.33 2.26
C LEU A 53 18.03 -17.90 3.45
N LEU A 54 17.01 -17.06 3.22
CA LEU A 54 16.01 -16.71 4.24
C LEU A 54 14.84 -17.70 4.32
N ARG A 55 14.65 -18.54 3.30
CA ARG A 55 13.61 -19.58 3.28
C ARG A 55 14.10 -20.85 3.97
N ASP A 56 15.34 -21.23 3.71
CA ASP A 56 16.01 -22.38 4.31
C ASP A 56 17.41 -21.96 4.79
N PRO A 57 17.50 -21.34 5.98
CA PRO A 57 18.75 -20.79 6.46
C PRO A 57 19.73 -21.88 6.90
N PRO A 58 20.99 -21.81 6.48
CA PRO A 58 22.01 -22.77 6.89
C PRO A 58 22.31 -22.67 8.40
N PRO A 59 22.84 -23.73 9.03
CA PRO A 59 22.95 -23.84 10.48
C PRO A 59 23.84 -22.76 11.11
N TYR A 60 24.91 -22.33 10.42
CA TYR A 60 25.77 -21.25 10.90
C TYR A 60 25.03 -19.91 11.03
N LEU A 61 24.04 -19.68 10.16
CA LEU A 61 23.26 -18.45 10.13
C LEU A 61 22.18 -18.46 11.21
N LEU A 62 21.57 -19.64 11.45
CA LEU A 62 20.67 -19.87 12.59
C LEU A 62 21.39 -19.64 13.92
N LEU A 63 22.59 -20.19 14.09
CA LEU A 63 23.38 -20.01 15.30
C LEU A 63 23.67 -18.53 15.57
N MET A 64 24.10 -17.79 14.55
CA MET A 64 24.39 -16.37 14.70
C MET A 64 23.13 -15.54 14.96
N CYS A 65 21.99 -15.90 14.34
CA CYS A 65 20.70 -15.27 14.61
C CYS A 65 20.22 -15.49 16.07
N ALA A 66 20.46 -16.67 16.63
CA ALA A 66 20.12 -16.99 18.02
C ALA A 66 20.98 -16.19 19.02
N SER A 67 22.21 -15.85 18.66
CA SER A 67 23.10 -15.02 19.49
C SER A 67 22.80 -13.52 19.43
N LEU A 68 21.87 -13.07 18.58
CA LEU A 68 21.51 -11.64 18.50
C LEU A 68 20.56 -11.25 19.64
N PRO A 69 20.75 -10.07 20.26
CA PRO A 69 19.87 -9.59 21.32
C PRO A 69 18.45 -9.40 20.80
N ASP A 70 17.45 -9.84 21.57
CA ASP A 70 16.01 -9.73 21.23
C ASP A 70 15.51 -8.29 21.18
N LYS A 71 16.23 -7.37 21.83
CA LYS A 71 15.87 -5.96 21.89
C LYS A 71 16.47 -5.21 20.70
N ILE A 72 15.83 -5.32 19.54
CA ILE A 72 15.99 -4.31 18.49
C ILE A 72 15.22 -3.08 18.99
N VAL A 73 15.88 -2.28 19.84
CA VAL A 73 15.48 -0.89 19.98
C VAL A 73 15.77 -0.29 18.61
N GLU A 74 14.73 0.11 17.90
CA GLU A 74 14.87 1.15 16.89
C GLU A 74 15.34 2.41 17.65
N THR A 75 16.64 2.52 17.89
CA THR A 75 17.28 3.77 18.27
C THR A 75 17.59 4.50 16.97
N PRO A 76 16.89 5.60 16.66
CA PRO A 76 17.41 6.58 15.73
C PRO A 76 18.74 7.08 16.30
N SER A 77 19.77 7.12 15.46
CA SER A 77 21.02 7.81 15.72
C SER A 77 20.73 9.24 16.21
N GLU A 78 21.03 9.52 17.47
CA GLU A 78 21.32 10.87 17.96
C GLU A 78 22.58 11.41 17.25
N PRO A 79 22.68 12.74 17.10
CA PRO A 79 23.72 13.42 17.86
C PRO A 79 23.13 14.44 18.84
N GLU A 80 23.22 14.08 20.12
CA GLU A 80 23.72 14.86 21.26
C GLU A 80 23.70 16.40 21.13
N SER A 81 22.76 17.03 21.85
CA SER A 81 22.99 18.25 22.64
C SER A 81 21.84 18.46 23.64
N GLU A 82 22.08 18.09 24.90
CA GLU A 82 21.32 18.57 26.08
C GLU A 82 21.79 19.99 26.48
N PRO A 83 21.21 20.67 27.51
CA PRO A 83 19.86 20.62 28.12
C PRO A 83 19.21 22.04 28.01
N VAL A 84 18.00 22.37 28.48
CA VAL A 84 17.65 22.75 29.86
C VAL A 84 16.12 23.00 29.92
N GLU A 85 15.43 22.15 30.68
CA GLU A 85 14.51 22.51 31.78
C GLU A 85 13.62 23.76 31.66
N SER A 86 12.29 23.55 31.57
CA SER A 86 11.32 24.22 32.48
C SER A 86 9.85 23.80 32.21
N LEU A 87 9.26 23.11 33.19
CA LEU A 87 7.87 23.26 33.66
C LEU A 87 8.00 23.73 35.14
N PRO A 88 6.99 24.25 35.87
CA PRO A 88 5.52 24.08 35.71
C PRO A 88 4.67 25.33 36.10
N ILE A 89 3.36 25.10 36.42
CA ILE A 89 2.40 25.86 37.28
C ILE A 89 1.17 26.38 36.49
N ILE A 90 0.01 25.67 36.47
CA ILE A 90 -1.13 25.52 37.43
C ILE A 90 -2.18 26.65 37.34
N THR A 91 -3.47 26.25 37.18
CA THR A 91 -4.75 26.66 37.85
C THR A 91 -5.89 26.46 36.82
N GLU A 92 -6.73 25.42 36.86
CA GLU A 92 -7.89 25.14 37.75
C GLU A 92 -9.11 26.06 37.57
N ASP A 93 -10.29 25.41 37.74
CA ASP A 93 -11.69 25.88 37.77
C ASP A 93 -12.46 26.09 36.44
N VAL A 94 -13.75 25.73 36.27
CA VAL A 94 -14.73 24.85 36.96
C VAL A 94 -16.04 24.93 36.13
N ALA A 95 -16.89 23.89 36.23
CA ALA A 95 -18.34 23.84 35.95
C ALA A 95 -18.85 24.15 34.52
N GLU A 96 -19.59 23.29 33.80
CA GLU A 96 -20.84 22.54 34.09
C GLU A 96 -22.10 23.24 33.54
N ALA A 97 -22.94 22.42 32.91
CA ALA A 97 -24.34 22.59 32.49
C ALA A 97 -24.68 23.60 31.36
N ALA A 98 -25.17 23.08 30.24
CA ALA A 98 -26.62 22.86 30.06
C ALA A 98 -26.98 22.53 28.59
N LEU A 99 -27.89 21.57 28.49
CA LEU A 99 -28.67 21.08 27.35
C LEU A 99 -29.28 22.18 26.48
N THR A 100 -29.30 21.98 25.15
CA THR A 100 -30.54 22.02 24.34
C THR A 100 -30.42 21.14 23.10
N ASP A 101 -31.52 20.45 22.86
CA ASP A 101 -31.84 19.45 21.86
C ASP A 101 -31.82 19.93 20.39
N ASP A 102 -31.93 18.91 19.53
CA ASP A 102 -32.55 18.85 18.20
C ASP A 102 -31.76 18.98 16.88
N ILE A 103 -31.49 17.78 16.33
CA ILE A 103 -31.83 17.28 14.97
C ILE A 103 -31.27 18.04 13.75
N ASP A 104 -30.33 17.42 13.00
CA ASP A 104 -30.68 16.77 11.72
C ASP A 104 -29.53 15.96 11.07
N GLU A 105 -29.93 14.85 10.44
CA GLU A 105 -29.25 14.00 9.45
C GLU A 105 -27.94 13.27 9.81
N SER A 106 -28.13 12.18 10.55
CA SER A 106 -27.28 10.99 10.54
C SER A 106 -27.12 10.40 9.13
N LYS A 107 -25.98 10.64 8.48
CA LYS A 107 -25.53 9.79 7.35
C LYS A 107 -25.24 8.38 7.87
N PRO A 108 -25.79 7.31 7.26
CA PRO A 108 -25.50 5.96 7.69
C PRO A 108 -24.01 5.70 7.47
N LYS A 109 -23.30 5.41 8.57
CA LYS A 109 -21.95 4.86 8.55
C LYS A 109 -22.06 3.43 8.03
N VAL A 110 -22.21 3.30 6.70
CA VAL A 110 -21.97 2.05 6.00
C VAL A 110 -20.52 1.72 6.33
N GLN A 111 -20.32 0.66 7.11
CA GLN A 111 -18.99 0.12 7.36
C GLN A 111 -18.47 -0.35 6.01
N GLU A 112 -17.78 0.55 5.31
CA GLU A 112 -17.12 0.21 4.07
C GLU A 112 -16.08 -0.87 4.40
N PRO A 113 -16.07 -2.00 3.67
CA PRO A 113 -15.08 -3.02 3.88
C PRO A 113 -13.69 -2.37 3.77
N ALA A 114 -12.80 -2.66 4.73
CA ALA A 114 -11.48 -2.03 4.86
C ALA A 114 -10.67 -2.00 3.55
N HIS A 115 -10.97 -2.93 2.63
CA HIS A 115 -10.42 -2.96 1.28
C HIS A 115 -10.70 -1.67 0.47
N VAL A 116 -11.90 -1.11 0.55
CA VAL A 116 -12.30 0.12 -0.17
C VAL A 116 -11.60 1.36 0.43
N MET A 117 -11.46 1.39 1.76
CA MET A 117 -10.74 2.48 2.44
C MET A 117 -9.25 2.50 2.05
N GLN A 118 -8.63 1.32 1.92
CA GLN A 118 -7.21 1.18 1.53
C GLN A 118 -6.95 1.57 0.06
N THR A 119 -7.85 1.20 -0.86
CA THR A 119 -7.72 1.58 -2.28
C THR A 119 -7.89 3.09 -2.45
N ARG A 120 -8.86 3.71 -1.76
CA ARG A 120 -9.07 5.17 -1.75
C ARG A 120 -7.84 5.93 -1.25
N TRP A 121 -7.33 5.57 -0.07
CA TRP A 121 -6.15 6.20 0.53
C TRP A 121 -4.90 6.10 -0.36
N SER A 122 -4.65 4.94 -0.94
CA SER A 122 -3.50 4.72 -1.81
C SER A 122 -3.59 5.48 -3.14
N MET A 123 -4.80 5.70 -3.66
CA MET A 123 -4.99 6.49 -4.88
C MET A 123 -4.93 7.99 -4.65
N GLN A 124 -5.51 8.48 -3.55
CA GLN A 124 -5.39 9.89 -3.16
C GLN A 124 -3.92 10.28 -2.90
N LYS A 125 -3.13 9.43 -2.22
CA LYS A 125 -1.69 9.67 -2.01
C LYS A 125 -0.86 9.76 -3.30
N ARG A 126 -1.31 9.10 -4.36
CA ARG A 126 -0.56 9.01 -5.63
C ARG A 126 -0.95 10.09 -6.63
N ILE A 127 -1.98 10.90 -6.38
CA ILE A 127 -2.41 12.00 -7.28
C ILE A 127 -2.14 13.33 -6.56
N LYS A 128 -1.45 14.26 -7.23
CA LYS A 128 -1.20 15.60 -6.69
C LYS A 128 -2.53 16.35 -6.53
N LYS A 129 -2.65 17.19 -5.49
CA LYS A 129 -3.87 17.97 -5.18
C LYS A 129 -4.39 18.77 -6.39
N VAL A 130 -3.50 19.46 -7.11
CA VAL A 130 -3.84 20.22 -8.33
C VAL A 130 -4.50 19.35 -9.41
N HIS A 131 -4.06 18.09 -9.55
CA HIS A 131 -4.64 17.16 -10.52
C HIS A 131 -5.97 16.58 -10.02
N LEU A 132 -6.12 16.38 -8.70
CA LEU A 132 -7.40 15.99 -8.11
C LEU A 132 -8.47 17.05 -8.35
N GLU A 133 -8.16 18.33 -8.16
CA GLU A 133 -9.10 19.43 -8.44
C GLU A 133 -9.55 19.44 -9.91
N THR A 134 -8.63 19.12 -10.83
CA THR A 134 -8.97 18.99 -12.26
C THR A 134 -9.92 17.81 -12.51
N LEU A 135 -9.64 16.66 -11.90
CA LEU A 135 -10.48 15.46 -12.02
C LEU A 135 -11.87 15.68 -11.41
N GLU A 136 -11.95 16.31 -10.24
CA GLU A 136 -13.20 16.69 -9.57
C GLU A 136 -14.01 17.69 -10.41
N ARG A 137 -13.35 18.71 -10.98
CA ARG A 137 -14.01 19.65 -11.89
C ARG A 137 -14.63 18.95 -13.09
N VAL A 138 -13.93 17.99 -13.70
CA VAL A 138 -14.51 17.20 -14.80
C VAL A 138 -15.64 16.32 -14.29
N TYR A 139 -15.50 15.70 -13.13
CA TYR A 139 -16.51 14.83 -12.54
C TYR A 139 -17.83 15.54 -12.25
N SER A 140 -17.76 16.79 -11.78
CA SER A 140 -18.94 17.65 -11.59
C SER A 140 -19.66 17.94 -12.90
N ARG A 141 -18.94 17.95 -14.04
CA ARG A 141 -19.54 18.15 -15.38
C ARG A 141 -20.04 16.84 -16.00
N THR A 142 -19.29 15.76 -15.83
CA THR A 142 -19.68 14.42 -16.29
C THR A 142 -19.13 13.33 -15.37
N LYS A 143 -20.04 12.47 -14.91
CA LYS A 143 -19.70 11.29 -14.10
C LYS A 143 -18.99 10.21 -14.93
N ARG A 144 -19.14 10.25 -16.27
CA ARG A 144 -18.63 9.25 -17.23
C ARG A 144 -18.00 9.97 -18.43
N PRO A 145 -16.76 10.47 -18.29
CA PRO A 145 -16.06 11.11 -19.40
C PRO A 145 -15.87 10.13 -20.57
N THR A 146 -16.07 10.62 -21.80
CA THR A 146 -15.78 9.86 -23.03
C THR A 146 -14.27 9.62 -23.17
N ASN A 147 -13.87 8.60 -23.92
CA ASN A 147 -12.46 8.30 -24.22
C ASN A 147 -11.67 9.56 -24.67
N ALA A 148 -12.23 10.38 -25.57
CA ALA A 148 -11.61 11.65 -25.96
C ALA A 148 -11.40 12.64 -24.77
N MET A 149 -12.38 12.73 -23.86
CA MET A 149 -12.26 13.58 -22.66
C MET A 149 -11.19 13.05 -21.71
N VAL A 150 -11.12 11.73 -21.52
CA VAL A 150 -10.05 11.08 -20.74
C VAL A 150 -8.68 11.38 -21.35
N SER A 151 -8.56 11.34 -22.68
CA SER A 151 -7.32 11.70 -23.40
C SER A 151 -6.89 13.13 -23.09
N SER A 152 -7.83 14.08 -23.14
CA SER A 152 -7.57 15.48 -22.82
C SER A 152 -7.09 15.65 -21.36
N ILE A 153 -7.72 14.96 -20.41
CA ILE A 153 -7.33 15.00 -18.99
C ILE A 153 -5.92 14.42 -18.78
N VAL A 154 -5.59 13.30 -19.43
CA VAL A 154 -4.26 12.70 -19.39
C VAL A 154 -3.21 13.69 -19.85
N HIS A 155 -3.48 14.43 -20.92
CA HIS A 155 -2.56 15.43 -21.46
C HIS A 155 -2.37 16.62 -20.50
N VAL A 156 -3.45 17.14 -19.90
CA VAL A 156 -3.38 18.29 -18.98
C VAL A 156 -2.75 17.92 -17.63
N THR A 157 -3.07 16.75 -17.09
CA THR A 157 -2.65 16.34 -15.75
C THR A 157 -1.38 15.49 -15.73
N ASN A 158 -0.87 15.07 -16.90
CA ASN A 158 0.24 14.12 -17.03
C ASN A 158 0.05 12.83 -16.20
N LEU A 159 -1.20 12.45 -15.93
CA LEU A 159 -1.53 11.21 -15.25
C LEU A 159 -1.69 10.08 -16.28
N PRO A 160 -1.14 8.88 -16.04
CA PRO A 160 -1.35 7.74 -16.90
C PRO A 160 -2.85 7.45 -17.10
N TRP A 161 -3.23 7.08 -18.32
CA TRP A 161 -4.60 6.76 -18.71
C TRP A 161 -5.37 5.90 -17.69
N LYS A 162 -4.78 4.76 -17.35
CA LYS A 162 -5.38 3.78 -16.43
C LYS A 162 -5.70 4.39 -15.06
N ARG A 163 -4.91 5.38 -14.62
CA ARG A 163 -5.11 6.05 -13.34
C ARG A 163 -6.28 7.03 -13.38
N VAL A 164 -6.43 7.75 -14.49
CA VAL A 164 -7.57 8.66 -14.69
C VAL A 164 -8.86 7.84 -14.70
N VAL A 165 -8.92 6.78 -15.52
CA VAL A 165 -10.11 5.90 -15.59
C VAL A 165 -10.47 5.31 -14.23
N LYS A 166 -9.47 4.75 -13.53
CA LYS A 166 -9.68 4.15 -12.21
C LYS A 166 -10.20 5.17 -11.19
N TRP A 167 -9.64 6.38 -11.17
CA TRP A 167 -10.13 7.44 -10.29
C TRP A 167 -11.62 7.75 -10.53
N PHE A 168 -12.07 7.79 -11.79
CA PHE A 168 -13.49 7.96 -12.11
C PHE A 168 -14.36 6.76 -11.72
N GLU A 169 -13.82 5.53 -11.78
CA GLU A 169 -14.51 4.32 -11.30
C GLU A 169 -14.69 4.35 -9.79
N ASP A 170 -13.62 4.65 -9.04
CA ASP A 170 -13.68 4.72 -7.58
C ASP A 170 -14.58 5.85 -7.11
N LYS A 171 -14.55 7.01 -7.80
CA LYS A 171 -15.43 8.13 -7.47
C LYS A 171 -16.90 7.81 -7.71
N ARG A 172 -17.21 7.02 -8.76
CA ARG A 172 -18.57 6.52 -8.99
C ARG A 172 -18.99 5.48 -7.96
N LEU A 173 -18.08 4.61 -7.54
CA LEU A 173 -18.32 3.64 -6.49
C LEU A 173 -18.67 4.33 -5.17
N GLU A 174 -17.93 5.40 -4.81
CA GLU A 174 -18.19 6.23 -3.63
C GLU A 174 -19.54 6.94 -3.70
N ASP A 175 -19.92 7.49 -4.85
CA ASP A 175 -21.23 8.11 -5.06
C ASP A 175 -22.38 7.09 -5.20
N GLY A 176 -22.09 5.78 -5.09
CA GLY A 176 -23.09 4.71 -5.24
C GLY A 176 -23.64 4.56 -6.66
N ILE A 177 -22.95 5.10 -7.68
CA ILE A 177 -23.37 5.05 -9.08
C ILE A 177 -23.00 3.67 -9.66
N PRO A 178 -23.99 2.83 -10.05
CA PRO A 178 -23.71 1.51 -10.59
C PRO A 178 -22.85 1.57 -11.86
N ASP A 179 -21.81 0.73 -11.93
CA ASP A 179 -20.95 0.65 -13.11
C ASP A 179 -21.66 0.01 -14.31
N GLN A 180 -22.75 -0.72 -14.08
CA GLN A 180 -23.44 -1.41 -15.15
C GLN A 180 -24.20 -0.41 -16.03
N ARG A 181 -23.65 -0.12 -17.22
CA ARG A 181 -24.47 0.31 -18.35
C ARG A 181 -25.48 -0.81 -18.56
N VAL A 182 -26.73 -0.58 -18.15
CA VAL A 182 -27.84 -1.44 -18.53
C VAL A 182 -27.80 -1.47 -20.05
N ARG A 183 -27.37 -2.60 -20.63
CA ARG A 183 -27.48 -2.81 -22.07
C ARG A 183 -28.95 -2.61 -22.38
N TYR A 184 -29.26 -1.75 -23.34
CA TYR A 184 -30.64 -1.51 -23.76
C TYR A 184 -31.27 -2.86 -24.06
N ARG A 185 -32.11 -3.37 -23.16
CA ARG A 185 -32.83 -4.62 -23.37
C ARG A 185 -33.97 -4.25 -24.29
N ARG A 186 -33.82 -4.50 -25.59
CA ARG A 186 -34.90 -4.32 -26.55
C ARG A 186 -36.11 -5.11 -26.02
N PRO A 187 -37.25 -4.47 -25.73
CA PRO A 187 -38.46 -5.20 -25.35
C PRO A 187 -38.78 -6.19 -26.48
N MET A 188 -38.86 -7.48 -26.16
CA MET A 188 -39.29 -8.48 -27.13
C MET A 188 -40.76 -8.19 -27.47
N PRO A 189 -41.15 -8.15 -28.75
CA PRO A 189 -42.55 -7.99 -29.10
C PRO A 189 -43.34 -9.21 -28.60
N ASN A 190 -44.39 -8.97 -27.82
CA ASN A 190 -45.35 -9.99 -27.42
C ASN A 190 -46.04 -10.52 -28.68
N THR A 191 -45.62 -11.67 -29.20
CA THR A 191 -46.44 -12.44 -30.14
C THR A 191 -47.60 -13.01 -29.35
N VAL A 192 -48.75 -12.34 -29.43
CA VAL A 192 -50.02 -12.85 -28.96
C VAL A 192 -50.44 -13.94 -29.96
N SER A 193 -50.14 -15.20 -29.67
CA SER A 193 -50.76 -16.33 -30.37
C SER A 193 -52.20 -16.41 -29.88
N ALA A 194 -53.13 -15.93 -30.71
CA ALA A 194 -54.55 -16.19 -30.55
C ALA A 194 -54.81 -17.69 -30.79
N ASN A 195 -55.53 -18.30 -29.83
CA ASN A 195 -56.13 -19.63 -29.97
C ASN A 195 -57.31 -19.61 -30.93
#